data_AF-R4VX46-F1
#
_entry.id   AF-R4VX46-F1
#
_cell.length_a   1.000
_cell.length_b   1.000
_cell.length_c   1.000
_cell.angle_alpha   90.00
_cell.angle_beta   90.00
_cell.angle_gamma   90.00
#
_symmetry.space_group_name_H-M   'P 1'
#
loop_
_entity.id
_entity.type
_entity.pdbx_description
1 polymer ?
#
loop_
_entity_poly.entity_id
_entity_poly.type
_entity_poly.pdbx_seq_one_letter_code
_entity_poly.pdbx_strand_id
1 'polypeptide(L)' 'MSAPAAEPATLVCHACRFSAPAGDEWDKIEVTGVGTMTRCPKCGSTRVEHKR' A
#
# COMPACT_ATOMS: atom_id res chain seq x y z
N MET A 1 15.24 -22.25 4.75
CA MET A 1 16.00 -21.01 4.48
C MET A 1 14.99 -19.87 4.43
N SER A 2 14.87 -19.08 5.50
CA SER A 2 13.99 -17.91 5.53
C SER A 2 14.78 -16.72 5.02
N ALA A 3 14.35 -16.12 3.91
CA ALA A 3 14.94 -14.87 3.43
C ALA A 3 14.84 -13.81 4.52
N PRO A 4 15.83 -12.91 4.70
CA PRO A 4 15.67 -11.78 5.59
C PRO A 4 14.50 -10.97 5.03
N ALA A 5 13.42 -10.88 5.80
CA ALA A 5 12.33 -9.98 5.49
C ALA A 5 12.94 -8.57 5.45
N ALA A 6 13.24 -8.08 4.25
CA ALA A 6 13.54 -6.68 4.02
C ALA A 6 12.45 -5.90 4.75
N GLU A 7 12.84 -5.05 5.70
CA GLU A 7 11.90 -4.29 6.52
C GLU A 7 10.86 -3.66 5.59
N PRO A 8 9.57 -4.02 5.72
CA PRO A 8 8.58 -3.64 4.73
C PRO A 8 8.50 -2.11 4.70
N ALA A 9 8.76 -1.55 3.52
CA ALA A 9 8.71 -0.10 3.31
C ALA A 9 7.37 0.43 3.87
N THR A 10 7.39 1.44 4.73
CA THR A 10 6.12 1.97 5.27
C THR A 10 5.40 2.75 4.18
N LEU A 11 4.14 2.41 3.94
CA LEU A 11 3.26 3.19 3.07
C LEU A 11 2.44 4.16 3.89
N VAL A 12 2.08 5.30 3.28
CA VAL A 12 1.18 6.27 3.86
C VAL A 12 0.12 6.71 2.85
N CYS A 13 -1.12 6.76 3.29
CA CYS A 13 -2.22 7.31 2.51
C CYS A 13 -2.31 8.82 2.76
N HIS A 14 -2.19 9.62 1.70
CA HIS A 14 -2.27 11.07 1.82
C HIS A 14 -3.70 11.60 1.97
N ALA A 15 -4.72 10.77 1.67
CA ALA A 15 -6.11 11.17 1.81
C ALA A 15 -6.61 11.12 3.27
N CYS A 16 -6.22 10.11 4.05
CA CYS A 16 -6.68 9.92 5.43
C CYS A 16 -5.56 9.80 6.48
N ARG A 17 -4.29 9.94 6.06
CA ARG A 17 -3.08 9.83 6.91
C ARG A 17 -2.85 8.45 7.53
N PHE A 18 -3.50 7.40 7.03
CA PHE A 18 -3.23 6.03 7.44
C PHE A 18 -1.82 5.60 7.03
N SER A 19 -1.06 4.98 7.94
CA SER A 19 0.28 4.46 7.67
C SER A 19 0.40 3.01 8.14
N ALA A 20 0.92 2.15 7.27
CA ALA A 20 1.09 0.73 7.53
C ALA A 20 2.25 0.20 6.68
N PRO A 21 2.91 -0.91 7.08
CA PRO A 21 3.93 -1.56 6.24
C PRO A 21 3.37 -1.92 4.86
N ALA A 22 4.19 -1.79 3.82
CA ALA A 22 3.85 -2.24 2.46
C ALA A 22 3.63 -3.75 2.48
N GLY A 23 2.50 -4.21 1.95
CA GLY A 23 2.16 -5.62 1.92
C GLY A 23 0.66 -5.85 2.03
N ASP A 24 0.30 -6.90 2.77
CA ASP A 24 -1.06 -7.42 2.92
C ASP A 24 -2.01 -6.46 3.65
N GLU A 25 -1.47 -5.48 4.40
CA GLU A 25 -2.26 -4.44 5.06
C GLU A 25 -2.92 -3.46 4.07
N TRP A 26 -2.59 -3.52 2.78
CA TRP A 26 -3.12 -2.63 1.76
C TRP A 26 -3.97 -3.39 0.75
N ASP A 27 -5.15 -2.85 0.45
CA ASP A 27 -6.01 -3.39 -0.60
C ASP A 27 -5.32 -3.26 -1.95
N LYS A 28 -5.39 -4.30 -2.76
CA LYS A 28 -5.00 -4.27 -4.17
C LYS A 28 -6.25 -4.37 -5.01
N ILE A 29 -6.48 -3.36 -5.84
CA ILE A 29 -7.59 -3.33 -6.78
C ILE A 29 -7.06 -3.51 -8.19
N GLU A 30 -7.78 -4.27 -9.01
CA GLU A 30 -7.52 -4.35 -10.44
C GLU A 30 -8.35 -3.29 -11.16
N VAL A 31 -7.67 -2.41 -11.90
CA VAL A 31 -8.32 -1.37 -12.69
C VAL A 31 -8.12 -1.67 -14.17
N THR A 32 -9.21 -1.91 -14.88
CA THR A 32 -9.19 -2.21 -16.32
C THR A 32 -8.45 -1.10 -17.08
N GLY A 33 -7.42 -1.46 -17.84
CA GLY A 33 -6.61 -0.52 -18.62
C GLY A 33 -5.47 0.16 -17.88
N VAL A 34 -5.36 0.00 -16.55
CA VAL A 34 -4.25 0.54 -15.73
C VAL A 34 -3.45 -0.57 -15.05
N GLY A 35 -4.10 -1.67 -14.68
CA GLY A 35 -3.51 -2.80 -13.97
C GLY A 35 -3.79 -2.77 -12.46
N THR A 36 -3.00 -3.51 -11.68
CA THR A 36 -3.16 -3.58 -10.23
C THR A 36 -2.68 -2.30 -9.56
N MET A 37 -3.55 -1.66 -8.80
CA MET A 37 -3.24 -0.47 -8.00
C MET A 37 -3.39 -0.76 -6.52
N THR A 38 -2.59 -0.07 -5.71
CA THR A 38 -2.71 -0.10 -4.24
C THR A 38 -3.76 0.90 -3.79
N ARG A 39 -4.69 0.46 -2.94
CA ARG A 39 -5.79 1.23 -2.37
C ARG A 39 -5.69 1.23 -0.85
N CYS A 40 -5.95 2.37 -0.24
CA CYS A 40 -6.02 2.48 1.21
C CYS A 40 -7.25 1.73 1.75
N PRO A 41 -7.09 0.81 2.71
CA PRO A 41 -8.21 0.05 3.29
C PRO A 41 -9.13 0.91 4.16
N LYS A 42 -8.66 2.07 4.65
CA LYS A 42 -9.43 2.92 5.55
C LYS A 42 -10.38 3.87 4.85
N CYS A 43 -10.00 4.40 3.68
CA CYS A 43 -10.77 5.42 2.98
C CYS A 43 -11.01 5.10 1.49
N GLY A 44 -10.46 4.00 0.97
CA GLY A 44 -10.61 3.62 -0.44
C GLY A 44 -9.80 4.46 -1.43
N SER A 45 -8.96 5.40 -0.96
CA SER A 45 -8.15 6.24 -1.85
C SER A 45 -6.93 5.48 -2.37
N THR A 46 -6.58 5.67 -3.64
CA THR A 46 -5.35 5.13 -4.27
C THR A 46 -4.14 6.06 -4.12
N ARG A 47 -4.29 7.19 -3.42
CA ARG A 47 -3.20 8.14 -3.14
C ARG A 47 -2.32 7.65 -1.99
N VAL A 48 -1.52 6.63 -2.28
CA VAL A 48 -0.63 5.94 -1.34
C VAL A 48 0.82 6.11 -1.79
N GLU A 49 1.70 6.49 -0.88
CA GLU A 49 3.11 6.78 -1.17
C GLU A 49 4.03 6.09 -0.16
N HIS A 50 5.26 5.77 -0.57
CA HIS A 50 6.28 5.23 0.34
C HIS A 50 6.79 6.34 1.24
N LYS A 51 6.73 6.14 2.55
CA LYS A 51 7.35 7.00 3.54
C LYS A 51 8.87 6.81 3.42
N ARG A 52 9.52 7.76 2.77
CA ARG A 52 10.99 7.88 2.69
C ARG A 52 11.60 8.20 4.04
#